data_AF-X1P6X2-F1
#
_entry.id   AF-X1P6X2-F1
#
_cell.length_a   1.000
_cell.length_b   1.000
_cell.length_c   1.000
_cell.angle_alpha   90.00
_cell.angle_beta   90.00
_cell.angle_gamma   90.00
#
_symmetry.space_group_name_H-M   'P 1'
#
loop_
_entity.id
_entity.type
_entity.pdbx_description
1 polymer ?
#
loop_
_entity_poly.entity_id
_entity_poly.type
_entity_poly.pdbx_seq_one_letter_code
_entity_poly.pdbx_strand_id
1 'polypeptide(L)'
;RRQGLGYTNHPGTSEPLAPITQTFWTASAHGAGTQTLEWGIEPGSYSFVLMNDDGSRGLNLSTLVGVQIPPILWGVSVGLLIGGIVVLVIAALMIYLAVRRP
;
A
#
# COMPACT_ATOMS: atom_id res chain seq x y z
N ARG A 1 -16.23 17.62 -9.67
CA ARG A 1 -15.64 17.16 -10.96
C ARG A 1 -15.00 15.79 -10.69
N ARG A 2 -15.69 14.68 -11.00
CA ARG A 2 -15.20 13.31 -10.74
C ARG A 2 -14.07 13.01 -11.75
N GLN A 3 -12.85 12.75 -11.28
CA GLN A 3 -11.76 12.23 -12.11
C GLN A 3 -12.14 10.80 -12.49
N GLY A 4 -12.71 10.61 -13.69
CA GLY A 4 -12.96 9.28 -14.23
C GLY A 4 -11.63 8.65 -14.61
N LEU A 5 -11.26 7.58 -13.92
CA LEU A 5 -10.08 6.79 -14.27
C LEU A 5 -10.24 6.31 -15.73
N GLY A 6 -9.29 6.65 -16.59
CA GLY A 6 -9.25 6.15 -17.95
C GLY A 6 -8.70 4.73 -17.96
N TYR A 7 -9.48 3.77 -18.44
CA TYR A 7 -9.06 2.38 -18.58
C TYR A 7 -8.77 2.08 -20.06
N THR A 8 -7.53 1.70 -20.36
CA THR A 8 -7.17 1.16 -21.68
C THR A 8 -7.17 -0.36 -21.59
N ASN A 9 -8.15 -0.99 -22.25
CA ASN A 9 -8.25 -2.44 -22.30
C ASN A 9 -7.27 -3.01 -23.33
N HIS A 10 -6.50 -4.03 -22.94
CA HIS A 10 -5.67 -4.82 -23.85
C HIS A 10 -6.27 -6.24 -23.95
N PRO A 11 -7.15 -6.50 -24.93
CA PRO A 11 -7.79 -7.80 -25.05
C PRO A 11 -6.79 -8.88 -25.46
N GLY A 12 -6.74 -9.97 -24.68
CA GLY A 12 -6.03 -11.19 -25.03
C GLY A 12 -6.81 -12.03 -26.05
N THR A 13 -6.09 -12.81 -26.86
CA THR A 13 -6.66 -13.66 -27.91
C THR A 13 -7.06 -15.06 -27.43
N SER A 14 -6.71 -15.43 -26.20
CA SER A 14 -6.99 -16.75 -25.60
C SER A 14 -7.92 -16.64 -24.40
N GLU A 15 -8.77 -17.65 -24.21
CA GLU A 15 -9.52 -17.86 -22.98
C GLU A 15 -8.61 -18.55 -21.95
N PRO A 16 -8.26 -17.90 -20.83
CA PRO A 16 -7.40 -18.51 -19.84
C PRO A 16 -8.13 -19.64 -19.11
N LEU A 17 -7.39 -20.69 -18.74
CA LEU A 17 -7.88 -21.75 -17.85
C LEU A 17 -8.26 -21.16 -16.48
N ALA A 18 -9.18 -21.83 -15.79
CA ALA A 18 -9.70 -21.39 -14.50
C ALA A 18 -8.55 -21.11 -13.50
N PRO A 19 -8.45 -19.89 -12.92
CA PRO A 19 -7.37 -19.49 -12.01
C PRO A 19 -7.17 -20.46 -10.87
N ILE A 20 -8.26 -20.98 -10.32
CA ILE A 20 -8.27 -21.89 -9.18
C ILE A 20 -7.55 -23.23 -9.43
N THR A 21 -7.35 -23.58 -10.70
CA THR A 21 -6.63 -24.80 -11.09
C THR A 21 -5.13 -24.59 -11.24
N GLN A 22 -4.66 -23.34 -11.17
CA GLN A 22 -3.26 -22.98 -11.35
C GLN A 22 -2.51 -23.04 -10.02
N THR A 23 -1.32 -23.63 -10.02
CA THR A 23 -0.50 -23.82 -8.80
C THR A 23 0.53 -22.72 -8.56
N PHE A 24 0.63 -21.74 -9.46
CA PHE A 24 1.64 -20.68 -9.38
C PHE A 24 1.26 -19.53 -8.41
N TRP A 25 0.05 -19.56 -7.84
CA TRP A 25 -0.39 -18.53 -6.92
C TRP A 25 0.24 -18.71 -5.54
N THR A 26 0.96 -17.70 -5.07
CA THR A 26 1.46 -17.66 -3.70
C THR A 26 0.32 -17.47 -2.69
N ALA A 27 -0.70 -16.70 -3.04
CA ALA A 27 -1.92 -16.50 -2.25
C ALA A 27 -3.11 -16.28 -3.19
N SER A 28 -4.27 -16.85 -2.85
CA SER A 28 -5.51 -16.65 -3.62
C SER A 28 -6.73 -16.66 -2.69
N ALA A 29 -7.75 -15.88 -3.04
CA ALA A 29 -9.06 -15.87 -2.39
C ALA A 29 -10.13 -15.86 -3.49
N HIS A 30 -11.15 -16.71 -3.36
CA HIS A 30 -12.23 -16.87 -4.33
C HIS A 30 -13.56 -17.16 -3.61
N GLY A 31 -14.67 -16.77 -4.22
CA GLY A 31 -16.01 -16.98 -3.68
C GLY A 31 -16.95 -15.79 -3.88
N ALA A 32 -18.23 -15.97 -3.54
CA ALA A 32 -19.22 -14.91 -3.61
C ALA A 32 -19.07 -13.91 -2.45
N GLY A 33 -19.32 -12.62 -2.72
CA GLY A 33 -19.29 -11.55 -1.71
C GLY A 33 -17.92 -10.86 -1.57
N THR A 34 -17.74 -10.11 -0.49
CA THR A 34 -16.48 -9.40 -0.19
C THR A 34 -15.39 -10.40 0.18
N GLN A 35 -14.33 -10.45 -0.62
CA GLN A 35 -13.14 -11.26 -0.35
C GLN A 35 -12.00 -10.39 0.15
N THR A 36 -11.37 -10.81 1.26
CA THR A 36 -10.18 -10.18 1.82
C THR A 36 -9.02 -11.15 1.69
N LEU A 37 -7.95 -10.73 1.02
CA LEU A 37 -6.72 -11.50 0.89
C LEU A 37 -5.65 -10.87 1.77
N GLU A 38 -5.22 -11.58 2.80
CA GLU A 38 -4.05 -11.23 3.60
C GLU A 38 -2.87 -12.11 3.17
N TRP A 39 -1.75 -11.50 2.81
CA TRP A 39 -0.53 -12.22 2.46
C TRP A 39 0.70 -11.55 3.10
N GLY A 40 1.67 -12.36 3.49
CA GLY A 40 2.97 -11.88 3.93
C GLY A 40 3.76 -11.38 2.73
N ILE A 41 4.05 -10.08 2.65
CA ILE A 41 4.92 -9.52 1.61
C ILE A 41 6.37 -9.80 2.00
N GLU A 42 7.06 -10.63 1.23
CA GLU A 42 8.52 -10.80 1.31
C GLU A 42 9.23 -9.89 0.30
N PRO A 43 10.55 -9.66 0.39
CA PRO A 43 11.28 -8.91 -0.64
C PRO A 43 11.22 -9.66 -1.99
N GLY A 44 10.52 -9.10 -2.98
CA GLY A 44 10.35 -9.75 -4.28
C GLY A 44 9.53 -8.94 -5.29
N SER A 45 9.39 -9.48 -6.50
CA SER A 45 8.50 -8.93 -7.54
C SER A 45 7.18 -9.69 -7.53
N TYR A 46 6.08 -9.00 -7.23
CA TYR A 46 4.73 -9.58 -7.19
C TYR A 46 3.88 -9.01 -8.32
N SER A 47 3.06 -9.88 -8.92
CA SER A 47 2.02 -9.48 -9.88
C SER A 47 0.66 -9.81 -9.28
N PHE A 48 -0.18 -8.80 -9.14
CA PHE A 48 -1.57 -8.97 -8.70
C PHE A 48 -2.44 -9.22 -9.93
N VAL A 49 -3.18 -10.32 -9.92
CA VAL A 49 -4.12 -10.68 -10.98
C VAL A 49 -5.49 -10.87 -10.35
N LEU A 50 -6.47 -10.14 -10.88
CA LEU A 50 -7.87 -10.28 -10.50
C LEU A 50 -8.63 -10.73 -11.74
N MET A 51 -9.25 -11.91 -11.66
CA MET A 51 -10.10 -12.45 -12.72
C MET A 51 -11.29 -13.22 -12.16
N ASN A 52 -12.30 -13.47 -13.01
CA ASN A 52 -13.42 -14.33 -12.64
C ASN A 52 -12.93 -15.76 -12.41
N ASP A 53 -13.61 -16.48 -11.51
CA ASP A 53 -13.28 -17.87 -11.13
C ASP A 53 -13.30 -18.86 -12.31
N ASP A 54 -14.09 -18.54 -13.33
CA ASP A 54 -14.22 -19.31 -14.57
C ASP A 54 -13.30 -18.80 -15.70
N GLY A 55 -12.52 -17.75 -15.49
CA GLY A 55 -11.67 -17.13 -16.52
C GLY A 55 -12.45 -16.31 -17.56
N SER A 56 -13.77 -16.13 -17.38
CA SER A 56 -14.63 -15.41 -18.32
C SER A 56 -14.30 -13.91 -18.40
N ARG A 57 -14.64 -13.30 -19.55
CA ARG A 57 -14.40 -11.87 -19.81
C ARG A 57 -15.38 -10.99 -19.03
N GLY A 58 -14.87 -9.88 -18.52
CA GLY A 58 -15.67 -8.85 -17.86
C GLY A 58 -15.61 -8.98 -16.34
N LEU A 59 -14.85 -8.08 -15.72
CA LEU A 59 -14.84 -7.90 -14.27
C LEU A 59 -15.67 -6.66 -13.95
N ASN A 60 -16.80 -6.84 -13.26
CA ASN A 60 -17.50 -5.71 -12.64
C ASN A 60 -16.87 -5.49 -11.26
N LEU A 61 -15.78 -4.73 -11.25
CA LEU A 61 -14.92 -4.59 -10.07
C LEU A 61 -15.02 -3.18 -9.49
N SER A 62 -15.55 -3.09 -8.27
CA SER A 62 -15.38 -1.92 -7.41
C SER A 62 -14.21 -2.18 -6.47
N THR A 63 -12.97 -2.12 -6.97
CA THR A 63 -11.76 -2.31 -6.16
C THR A 63 -11.35 -1.05 -5.42
N LEU A 64 -11.25 -1.14 -4.09
CA LEU A 64 -10.46 -0.25 -3.27
C LEU A 64 -9.09 -0.92 -3.05
N VAL A 65 -8.06 -0.43 -3.76
CA VAL A 65 -6.68 -0.84 -3.49
C VAL A 65 -6.11 0.10 -2.44
N GLY A 66 -6.02 -0.38 -1.21
CA GLY A 66 -5.32 0.30 -0.12
C GLY A 66 -3.88 -0.19 -0.04
N VAL A 67 -2.90 0.65 -0.36
CA VAL A 67 -1.51 0.35 -0.06
C VAL A 67 -1.26 0.74 1.39
N GLN A 68 -1.02 -0.26 2.25
CA GLN A 68 -0.58 0.01 3.61
C GLN A 68 0.89 0.41 3.54
N ILE A 69 1.15 1.71 3.64
CA ILE A 69 2.51 2.25 3.55
C ILE A 69 3.34 1.65 4.71
N PRO A 70 4.51 1.06 4.43
CA PRO A 70 5.30 0.40 5.45
C PRO A 70 5.56 1.34 6.64
N PRO A 71 5.48 0.84 7.89
CA PRO A 71 5.58 1.65 9.10
C PRO A 71 6.98 2.28 9.30
N ILE A 72 7.91 2.07 8.37
CA ILE A 72 9.24 2.68 8.41
C ILE A 72 9.19 4.21 8.33
N LEU A 73 8.16 4.78 7.68
CA LEU A 73 7.94 6.23 7.68
C LEU A 73 7.52 6.78 9.05
N TRP A 74 6.91 5.93 9.90
CA TRP A 74 6.56 6.30 11.27
C TRP A 74 7.82 6.55 12.11
N GLY A 75 8.83 5.67 11.98
CA GLY A 75 10.10 5.80 12.69
C GLY A 75 10.85 7.10 12.38
N VAL A 76 10.90 7.48 11.10
CA VAL A 76 11.54 8.73 10.66
C VAL A 76 10.80 9.95 11.23
N SER A 77 9.47 9.93 11.24
CA SER A 77 8.64 11.02 11.75
C SER A 77 8.85 11.25 13.25
N VAL A 78 8.86 10.16 14.04
CA VAL A 78 9.12 10.21 15.48
C VAL A 78 10.55 10.69 15.76
N GLY A 79 11.54 10.18 15.01
CA GLY A 79 12.93 10.62 15.13
C GLY A 79 13.11 12.11 14.87
N LEU A 80 12.47 12.63 13.82
CA LEU A 80 12.48 14.05 13.47
C LEU A 80 11.81 14.91 14.56
N LEU A 81 10.69 14.45 15.12
CA LEU A 81 9.99 15.14 16.20
C LEU A 81 10.86 15.24 17.46
N ILE A 82 11.46 14.13 17.89
CA ILE A 82 12.34 14.09 19.06
C ILE A 82 13.58 14.97 18.82
N GLY A 83 14.23 14.84 17.66
CA GLY A 83 15.37 15.68 17.29
C GLY A 83 15.02 17.16 17.31
N GLY A 84 13.86 17.54 16.77
CA GLY A 84 13.36 18.92 16.81
C GLY A 84 13.16 19.44 18.22
N ILE A 85 12.54 18.65 19.12
CA ILE A 85 12.35 19.02 20.52
C ILE A 85 13.70 19.23 21.24
N VAL A 86 14.67 18.35 21.01
CA VAL A 86 16.01 18.46 21.61
C VAL A 86 16.69 19.76 21.18
N VAL A 87 16.67 20.07 19.88
CA VAL A 87 17.23 21.33 19.35
C VAL A 87 16.53 22.55 19.96
N LEU A 88 15.20 22.48 20.08
CA LEU A 88 14.39 23.57 20.65
C LEU A 88 14.73 23.79 22.13
N VAL A 89 14.89 22.73 22.92
CA VAL A 89 15.30 22.81 24.33
C VAL A 89 16.70 23.38 24.45
N ILE A 90 17.67 22.92 23.65
CA ILE A 90 19.05 23.44 23.66
C ILE A 90 19.07 24.93 23.33
N ALA A 91 18.35 25.33 22.27
CA ALA A 91 18.26 26.73 21.86
C ALA A 91 17.62 27.60 22.96
N ALA A 92 16.53 27.13 23.58
CA ALA A 92 15.88 27.84 24.67
C ALA A 92 16.81 27.97 25.90
N LEU A 93 17.57 26.92 26.23
CA LEU A 93 18.55 26.94 27.32
C LEU A 93 19.68 27.92 27.03
N MET A 94 20.20 27.95 25.80
CA MET A 94 21.22 28.92 25.38
C MET A 94 20.71 30.35 25.49
N ILE A 95 19.50 30.63 24.99
CA ILE A 95 18.89 31.96 25.07
C ILE A 95 18.69 32.35 26.54
N TYR A 96 18.14 31.45 27.36
CA TYR A 96 17.93 31.69 28.78
C TYR A 96 19.23 32.00 29.51
N LEU A 97 20.30 31.23 29.27
CA LEU A 97 21.60 31.46 29.87
C LEU A 97 22.25 32.76 29.37
N ALA A 98 22.06 33.13 28.10
CA ALA A 98 22.58 34.38 27.54
C ALA A 98 21.87 35.60 28.14
N VAL A 99 20.54 35.56 28.29
CA VAL A 99 19.76 36.65 28.90
C VAL A 99 20.01 36.74 30.41
N ARG A 100 20.32 35.62 31.07
CA ARG A 100 20.60 35.57 32.51
C ARG A 100 22.05 35.89 32.86
N ARG A 101 22.92 36.16 31.89
CA ARG A 101 24.27 36.69 32.12
C ARG A 101 24.21 38.23 32.10
N PRO A 102 24.13 38.90 33.27
CA PRO A 102 24.41 40.33 33.36
C PRO A 102 25.89 40.62 33.07
#